data_AF-A0ABD1R8V4-F1
#
_entry.id   AF-A0ABD1R8V4-F1
#
_cell.length_a   1.000
_cell.length_b   1.000
_cell.length_c   1.000
_cell.angle_alpha   90.00
_cell.angle_beta   90.00
_cell.angle_gamma   90.00
#
_symmetry.space_group_name_H-M   'P 1'
#
loop_
_entity.id
_entity.type
_entity.pdbx_description
1 polymer ?
#
loop_
_entity_poly.entity_id
_entity_poly.type
_entity_poly.pdbx_seq_one_letter_code
_entity_poly.pdbx_strand_id
1 'polypeptide(L)'
;MTETRSKTHEDHSCKVDKEIDNLSAAYKALSSKVESSDLTLKVLCNRQERVENILTEVNKKYESLVAMMAQISGVRNDTKEKQAESSVPQNVSRPGMGSHRLGTTTNNQVRDEGRMYTRIPKIDFPYFSGEAPRKWLRKARKYFQLHQVNEELKVGIAEMYLKGKADIWFHGFAASHPEADWNVFADELCRRFVEVTGEEVVEIFSKLRQFGTISEYQEKLKS
;
A
#
# COMPACT_ATOMS: atom_id res chain seq x y z
N MET A 1 27.39 -16.02 74.16
CA MET A 1 26.17 -16.39 73.40
C MET A 1 25.35 -15.18 72.92
N THR A 2 25.51 -13.97 73.49
CA THR A 2 24.76 -12.76 73.10
C THR A 2 25.29 -12.08 71.83
N GLU A 3 26.61 -12.13 71.61
CA GLU A 3 27.29 -11.45 70.50
C GLU A 3 26.93 -12.02 69.11
N THR A 4 26.72 -13.34 69.03
CA THR A 4 26.33 -14.03 67.80
C THR A 4 24.94 -13.62 67.33
N ARG A 5 24.02 -13.33 68.26
CA ARG A 5 22.61 -12.97 67.98
C ARG A 5 22.45 -11.53 67.50
N SER A 6 23.25 -10.58 68.02
CA SER A 6 23.27 -9.20 67.52
C SER A 6 23.80 -9.14 66.09
N LYS A 7 24.86 -9.92 65.78
CA LYS A 7 25.42 -10.01 64.43
C LYS A 7 24.39 -10.49 63.40
N THR A 8 23.61 -11.52 63.76
CA THR A 8 22.55 -12.03 62.86
C THR A 8 21.46 -11.00 62.61
N HIS A 9 21.07 -10.22 63.62
CA HIS A 9 20.06 -9.18 63.46
C HIS A 9 20.53 -8.03 62.55
N GLU A 10 21.78 -7.60 62.68
CA GLU A 10 22.38 -6.60 61.78
C GLU A 10 22.46 -7.09 60.33
N ASP A 11 22.84 -8.35 60.12
CA ASP A 11 22.89 -8.96 58.78
C ASP A 11 21.50 -9.01 58.13
N HIS A 12 20.46 -9.36 58.92
CA HIS A 12 19.08 -9.35 58.45
C HIS A 12 18.57 -7.94 58.13
N SER A 13 18.88 -6.95 58.96
CA SER A 13 18.53 -5.54 58.70
C SER A 13 19.18 -5.06 57.40
N CYS A 14 20.47 -5.33 57.22
CA CYS A 14 21.21 -4.96 56.01
C CYS A 14 20.63 -5.65 54.74
N LYS A 15 20.13 -6.87 54.88
CA LYS A 15 19.48 -7.58 53.77
C LYS A 15 18.18 -6.91 53.35
N VAL A 16 17.35 -6.50 54.33
CA VAL A 16 16.08 -5.80 54.08
C VAL A 16 16.31 -4.44 53.43
N ASP A 17 17.30 -3.67 53.89
CA ASP A 17 17.62 -2.37 53.31
C ASP A 17 18.03 -2.48 51.84
N LYS A 18 18.84 -3.49 51.49
CA LYS A 18 19.22 -3.76 50.09
C LYS A 18 18.01 -4.11 49.22
N GLU A 19 17.05 -4.87 49.74
CA GLU A 19 15.81 -5.18 49.00
C GLU A 19 14.94 -3.94 48.81
N ILE A 20 14.87 -3.05 49.80
CA ILE A 20 14.16 -1.76 49.71
C ILE A 20 14.80 -0.88 48.63
N ASP A 21 16.13 -0.78 48.60
CA ASP A 21 16.84 0.00 47.58
C ASP A 21 16.63 -0.57 46.17
N ASN A 22 16.69 -1.90 46.02
CA ASN A 22 16.43 -2.58 44.75
C ASN A 22 15.00 -2.33 44.26
N LEU A 23 14.00 -2.46 45.14
CA LEU A 23 12.59 -2.17 44.80
C LEU A 23 12.37 -0.70 44.45
N SER A 24 13.02 0.21 45.18
CA SER A 24 12.98 1.65 44.89
C SER A 24 13.55 1.98 43.51
N ALA A 25 14.69 1.37 43.15
CA ALA A 25 15.27 1.50 41.81
C ALA A 25 14.35 0.93 40.72
N ALA A 26 13.77 -0.25 40.94
CA ALA A 26 12.83 -0.87 40.01
C ALA A 26 11.57 -0.01 39.80
N TYR A 27 11.02 0.55 40.88
CA TYR A 27 9.87 1.45 40.82
C TYR A 27 10.18 2.72 40.00
N LYS A 28 11.33 3.36 40.24
CA LYS A 28 11.76 4.55 39.47
C LYS A 28 11.91 4.22 37.98
N ALA A 29 12.52 3.09 37.65
CA ALA A 29 12.67 2.65 36.27
C ALA A 29 11.30 2.39 35.61
N LEU A 30 10.38 1.76 36.34
CA LEU A 30 9.02 1.53 35.85
C LEU A 30 8.26 2.84 35.64
N SER A 31 8.33 3.77 36.59
CA SER A 31 7.71 5.10 36.47
C SER A 31 8.19 5.85 35.23
N SER A 32 9.51 5.88 35.02
CA SER A 32 10.10 6.51 33.83
C SER A 32 9.63 5.84 32.53
N LYS A 33 9.45 4.52 32.52
CA LYS A 33 8.95 3.79 31.36
C LYS A 33 7.47 4.04 31.08
N VAL A 34 6.66 4.23 32.12
CA VAL A 34 5.25 4.63 32.00
C VAL A 34 5.16 6.02 31.37
N GLU A 35 5.95 6.99 31.85
CA GLU A 35 6.00 8.35 31.28
C GLU A 35 6.44 8.35 29.80
N SER A 36 7.43 7.53 29.45
CA SER A 36 7.87 7.36 28.06
C SER A 36 6.79 6.72 27.17
N SER A 37 6.02 5.77 27.72
CA SER A 37 4.90 5.15 27.01
C SER A 37 3.78 6.15 26.76
N ASP A 38 3.46 7.00 27.74
CA ASP A 38 2.47 8.07 27.60
C ASP A 38 2.82 9.07 26.48
N LEU A 39 4.10 9.45 26.38
CA LEU A 39 4.59 10.29 25.29
C LEU A 39 4.42 9.59 23.93
N THR A 40 4.74 8.30 23.86
CA THR A 40 4.58 7.51 22.65
C THR A 40 3.11 7.42 22.23
N LEU A 41 2.20 7.19 23.19
CA LEU A 41 0.76 7.15 22.94
C LEU A 41 0.24 8.49 22.41
N LYS A 42 0.67 9.63 22.98
CA LYS A 42 0.29 10.95 22.46
C LYS A 42 0.68 11.16 21.00
N VAL A 43 1.90 10.76 20.62
CA VAL A 43 2.36 10.84 19.23
C VAL A 43 1.51 9.96 18.31
N LEU A 44 1.18 8.74 18.73
CA LEU A 44 0.32 7.83 17.97
C LEU A 44 -1.10 8.38 17.81
N CYS A 45 -1.70 8.93 18.87
CA CYS A 45 -3.03 9.55 18.81
C CYS A 45 -3.05 10.75 17.85
N ASN A 46 -2.05 11.63 17.93
CA ASN A 46 -1.95 12.78 17.01
C ASN A 46 -1.79 12.32 15.55
N ARG A 47 -1.02 11.24 15.31
CA ARG A 47 -0.88 10.65 13.98
C ARG A 47 -2.21 10.05 13.49
N GLN A 48 -2.95 9.38 14.36
CA GLN A 48 -4.26 8.80 14.05
C GLN A 48 -5.26 9.89 13.64
N GLU A 49 -5.32 11.00 14.38
CA GLU A 49 -6.19 12.15 14.05
C GLU A 49 -5.87 12.73 12.66
N ARG A 50 -4.58 12.84 12.31
CA ARG A 50 -4.16 13.30 10.97
C ARG A 50 -4.65 12.36 9.87
N VAL A 51 -4.61 11.04 10.10
CA VAL A 51 -5.10 10.05 9.13
C VAL A 51 -6.62 10.17 8.96
N GLU A 52 -7.37 10.33 10.04
CA GLU A 52 -8.83 10.52 9.99
C GLU A 52 -9.22 11.80 9.24
N ASN A 53 -8.50 12.89 9.47
CA ASN A 53 -8.69 14.14 8.73
C ASN A 53 -8.43 13.97 7.23
N ILE A 54 -7.36 13.26 6.85
CA ILE A 54 -7.09 12.99 5.42
C ILE A 54 -8.19 12.10 4.82
N LEU A 55 -8.61 11.06 5.52
CA LEU A 55 -9.64 10.13 5.03
C LEU A 55 -10.98 10.84 4.81
N THR A 56 -11.40 11.70 5.74
CA THR A 56 -12.63 12.49 5.60
C THR A 56 -12.55 13.45 4.42
N GLU A 57 -11.42 14.11 4.21
CA GLU A 57 -11.22 14.99 3.05
C GLU A 57 -11.21 14.23 1.72
N VAL A 58 -10.60 13.04 1.66
CA VAL A 58 -10.65 12.17 0.48
C VAL A 58 -12.09 11.72 0.21
N ASN A 59 -12.84 11.31 1.23
CA ASN A 59 -14.24 10.91 1.08
C ASN A 59 -15.11 12.07 0.57
N LYS A 60 -14.94 13.29 1.08
CA LYS A 60 -15.66 14.47 0.55
C LYS A 60 -15.36 14.73 -0.92
N LYS A 61 -14.09 14.61 -1.33
CA LYS A 61 -13.69 14.74 -2.74
C LYS A 61 -14.29 13.64 -3.60
N TYR A 62 -14.38 12.42 -3.09
CA TYR A 62 -15.01 11.29 -3.77
C TYR A 62 -16.51 11.53 -3.99
N GLU A 63 -17.25 11.95 -2.96
CA GLU A 63 -18.67 12.27 -3.08
C GLU A 63 -18.93 13.41 -4.08
N SER A 64 -18.11 14.46 -4.05
CA SER A 64 -18.19 15.56 -5.02
C SER A 64 -17.95 15.08 -6.45
N LEU A 65 -16.96 14.21 -6.66
CA LEU A 65 -16.68 13.62 -7.97
C LEU A 65 -17.85 12.74 -8.47
N VAL A 66 -18.44 11.92 -7.60
CA VAL A 66 -19.62 11.10 -7.93
C VAL A 66 -20.82 12.00 -8.30
N ALA A 67 -21.06 13.07 -7.54
CA ALA A 67 -22.12 14.03 -7.84
C ALA A 67 -21.89 14.73 -9.19
N MET A 68 -20.65 15.10 -9.51
CA MET A 68 -20.29 15.69 -10.80
C MET A 68 -20.52 14.71 -11.97
N MET A 69 -20.14 13.44 -11.80
CA MET A 69 -20.39 12.40 -12.82
C MET A 69 -21.90 12.19 -13.05
N ALA A 70 -22.71 12.23 -12.00
CA ALA A 70 -24.18 12.12 -12.12
C ALA A 70 -24.78 13.28 -12.93
N GLN A 71 -24.26 14.50 -12.77
CA GLN A 71 -24.70 15.68 -13.55
C GLN A 71 -24.32 15.58 -15.02
N ILE A 72 -23.13 15.04 -15.34
CA ILE A 72 -22.68 14.85 -16.73
C ILE A 72 -23.53 13.79 -17.45
N SER A 73 -24.00 12.75 -16.74
CA SER A 73 -24.96 11.78 -17.28
C SER A 73 -26.42 12.29 -17.34
N GLY A 74 -26.72 13.45 -16.73
CA GLY A 74 -28.07 14.00 -16.59
C GLY A 74 -28.55 14.90 -17.73
N VAL A 75 -27.71 15.26 -18.71
CA VAL A 75 -28.14 16.09 -19.85
C VAL A 75 -28.62 15.20 -21.02
N ARG A 76 -29.80 14.59 -20.83
CA ARG A 76 -30.87 14.44 -21.83
C ARG A 76 -31.96 13.56 -21.24
N ASN A 77 -32.97 14.19 -20.63
CA ASN A 77 -34.38 13.80 -20.73
C ASN A 77 -35.22 14.94 -20.14
N ASP A 78 -35.30 16.06 -20.86
CA ASP A 78 -36.48 16.91 -20.79
C ASP A 78 -37.62 16.18 -21.52
N THR A 79 -38.21 15.20 -20.85
CA THR A 79 -39.59 14.80 -21.13
C THR A 79 -40.37 15.14 -19.88
N LYS A 80 -40.94 16.34 -19.90
CA LYS A 80 -42.20 16.60 -19.21
C LYS A 80 -43.17 15.51 -19.63
N GLU A 81 -43.55 14.63 -18.72
CA GLU A 81 -44.93 14.15 -18.72
C GLU A 81 -45.34 13.71 -17.32
N LYS A 82 -46.27 14.50 -16.78
CA LYS A 82 -47.01 14.22 -15.56
C LYS A 82 -47.86 12.98 -15.81
N GLN A 83 -47.84 12.06 -14.86
CA GLN A 83 -48.86 11.04 -14.70
C GLN A 83 -50.24 11.72 -14.56
N ALA A 84 -51.14 11.39 -15.46
CA ALA A 84 -52.58 11.40 -15.21
C ALA A 84 -53.21 10.27 -16.04
N GLU A 85 -53.91 9.41 -15.33
CA GLU A 85 -54.59 8.22 -15.80
C GLU A 85 -55.70 8.54 -16.82
N SER A 86 -55.95 7.59 -17.73
CA SER A 86 -57.29 7.03 -18.03
C SER A 86 -57.57 6.84 -19.53
N SER A 87 -58.02 5.61 -19.83
CA SER A 87 -58.95 5.19 -20.90
C SER A 87 -58.48 5.10 -22.38
N VAL A 88 -58.30 3.83 -22.79
CA VAL A 88 -58.49 3.20 -24.12
C VAL A 88 -59.91 3.56 -24.66
N PRO A 89 -60.18 3.74 -25.99
CA PRO A 89 -60.08 2.65 -26.97
C PRO A 89 -59.71 2.91 -28.45
N GLN A 90 -59.19 1.82 -29.05
CA GLN A 90 -59.27 1.31 -30.43
C GLN A 90 -59.76 2.24 -31.56
N ASN A 91 -59.01 2.31 -32.68
CA ASN A 91 -59.53 1.84 -33.98
C ASN A 91 -58.46 1.61 -35.06
N VAL A 92 -58.80 0.71 -35.98
CA VAL A 92 -58.06 0.06 -37.07
C VAL A 92 -57.49 0.95 -38.21
N SER A 93 -56.36 0.47 -38.74
CA SER A 93 -55.92 0.35 -40.13
C SER A 93 -56.55 1.22 -41.24
N ARG A 94 -55.71 2.01 -41.93
CA ARG A 94 -55.52 1.94 -43.40
C ARG A 94 -54.29 2.73 -43.89
N PRO A 95 -53.51 2.21 -44.86
CA PRO A 95 -52.37 2.90 -45.46
C PRO A 95 -52.78 3.73 -46.69
N GLY A 96 -52.10 4.85 -46.92
CA GLY A 96 -52.26 5.70 -48.10
C GLY A 96 -50.95 6.41 -48.45
N MET A 97 -50.46 6.15 -49.66
CA MET A 97 -49.18 6.55 -50.25
C MET A 97 -49.08 8.04 -50.61
N GLY A 98 -47.83 8.52 -50.68
CA GLY A 98 -47.38 9.69 -51.45
C GLY A 98 -47.07 10.91 -50.59
N SER A 99 -46.07 11.76 -50.83
CA SER A 99 -44.89 11.76 -51.71
C SER A 99 -44.07 13.01 -51.32
N HIS A 100 -42.75 12.96 -51.53
CA HIS A 100 -41.80 14.09 -51.58
C HIS A 100 -41.45 14.85 -50.28
N ARG A 101 -40.17 14.84 -49.86
CA ARG A 101 -39.16 15.85 -50.22
C ARG A 101 -37.78 15.56 -49.61
N LEU A 102 -36.76 16.01 -50.35
CA LEU A 102 -35.32 15.87 -50.12
C LEU A 102 -34.82 16.49 -48.81
N GLY A 103 -33.75 15.89 -48.26
CA GLY A 103 -32.98 16.43 -47.14
C GLY A 103 -31.65 15.71 -46.99
N THR A 104 -30.66 16.19 -47.74
CA THR A 104 -29.23 15.90 -47.69
C THR A 104 -28.68 15.95 -46.26
N THR A 105 -27.65 15.14 -45.95
CA THR A 105 -26.39 15.53 -45.27
C THR A 105 -25.87 14.42 -44.36
N THR A 106 -24.84 13.73 -44.87
CA THR A 106 -23.66 13.18 -44.17
C THR A 106 -23.75 13.07 -42.65
N ASN A 107 -23.58 11.84 -42.14
CA ASN A 107 -22.91 11.70 -40.86
C ASN A 107 -21.90 10.56 -40.85
N ASN A 108 -20.66 10.95 -40.59
CA ASN A 108 -19.48 10.15 -40.36
C ASN A 108 -19.76 8.99 -39.40
N GLN A 109 -19.60 7.76 -39.90
CA GLN A 109 -19.24 6.63 -39.05
C GLN A 109 -17.78 6.82 -38.59
N VAL A 110 -17.56 7.66 -37.57
CA VAL A 110 -16.39 7.47 -36.71
C VAL A 110 -16.76 6.31 -35.81
N ARG A 111 -16.27 5.15 -36.23
CA ARG A 111 -16.23 3.91 -35.47
C ARG A 111 -15.63 4.27 -34.11
N ASP A 112 -16.41 4.02 -33.07
CA ASP A 112 -15.96 3.94 -31.69
C ASP A 112 -14.93 2.81 -31.61
N GLU A 113 -13.69 3.12 -31.99
CA GLU A 113 -12.54 2.26 -31.79
C GLU A 113 -12.26 2.24 -30.29
N GLY A 114 -12.98 1.34 -29.62
CA GLY A 114 -12.42 0.41 -28.66
C GLY A 114 -11.15 0.88 -27.97
N ARG A 115 -11.24 1.92 -27.14
CA ARG A 115 -10.33 2.08 -26.00
C ARG A 115 -10.65 0.99 -25.00
N MET A 116 -10.26 -0.23 -25.36
CA MET A 116 -9.92 -1.29 -24.42
C MET A 116 -8.67 -0.86 -23.66
N TYR A 117 -8.78 0.21 -22.86
CA TYR A 117 -7.95 0.29 -21.68
C TYR A 117 -8.43 -0.87 -20.82
N THR A 118 -7.74 -1.99 -20.92
CA THR A 118 -7.73 -3.03 -19.92
C THR A 118 -7.77 -2.33 -18.57
N ARG A 119 -8.91 -2.39 -17.87
CA ARG A 119 -9.06 -1.78 -16.54
C ARG A 119 -7.89 -2.30 -15.72
N ILE A 120 -6.91 -1.45 -15.44
CA ILE A 120 -5.75 -1.83 -14.63
C ILE A 120 -6.34 -2.33 -13.31
N PRO A 121 -6.10 -3.60 -12.93
CA PRO A 121 -6.66 -4.13 -11.71
C PRO A 121 -6.29 -3.22 -10.53
N LYS A 122 -7.27 -2.90 -9.68
CA LYS A 122 -7.02 -2.17 -8.43
C LYS A 122 -6.30 -3.12 -7.49
N ILE A 123 -4.96 -3.11 -7.56
CA ILE A 123 -4.07 -3.87 -6.69
C ILE A 123 -3.50 -2.86 -5.70
N ASP A 124 -3.45 -3.22 -4.42
CA ASP A 124 -2.83 -2.39 -3.40
C ASP A 124 -1.31 -2.60 -3.39
N PHE A 125 -0.56 -1.55 -3.05
CA PHE A 125 0.87 -1.65 -2.87
C PHE A 125 1.19 -2.46 -1.59
N PRO A 126 2.11 -3.44 -1.65
CA PRO A 126 2.38 -4.33 -0.52
C PRO A 126 3.12 -3.61 0.63
N TYR A 127 2.71 -3.86 1.88
CA TYR A 127 3.48 -3.41 3.05
C TYR A 127 4.77 -4.22 3.27
N PHE A 128 5.77 -3.57 3.86
CA PHE A 128 7.04 -4.21 4.25
C PHE A 128 7.40 -3.92 5.70
N SER A 129 7.52 -4.99 6.49
CA SER A 129 7.98 -4.95 7.88
C SER A 129 9.42 -5.46 8.05
N GLY A 130 10.13 -5.77 6.96
CA GLY A 130 11.50 -6.30 7.00
C GLY A 130 11.62 -7.83 6.94
N GLU A 131 10.61 -8.51 6.38
CA GLU A 131 10.61 -9.96 6.13
C GLU A 131 10.58 -10.26 4.62
N ALA A 132 11.33 -11.27 4.18
CA ALA A 132 11.39 -11.71 2.78
C ALA A 132 11.56 -10.55 1.76
N PRO A 133 12.62 -9.73 1.88
CA PRO A 133 12.82 -8.51 1.06
C PRO A 133 12.75 -8.77 -0.44
N ARG A 134 13.32 -9.87 -0.94
CA ARG A 134 13.27 -10.20 -2.38
C ARG A 134 11.86 -10.50 -2.87
N LYS A 135 11.03 -11.16 -2.04
CA LYS A 135 9.62 -11.41 -2.39
C LYS A 135 8.85 -10.11 -2.43
N TRP A 136 9.10 -9.20 -1.49
CA TRP A 136 8.47 -7.89 -1.47
C TRP A 136 8.88 -7.03 -2.68
N LEU A 137 10.18 -6.94 -2.97
CA LEU A 137 10.70 -6.20 -4.13
C LEU A 137 10.12 -6.70 -5.46
N ARG A 138 9.95 -8.02 -5.63
CA ARG A 138 9.27 -8.59 -6.81
C ARG A 138 7.83 -8.08 -6.95
N LYS A 139 7.07 -8.05 -5.85
CA LYS A 139 5.69 -7.52 -5.85
C LYS A 139 5.66 -6.02 -6.13
N ALA A 140 6.55 -5.23 -5.50
CA ALA A 140 6.67 -3.80 -5.72
C ALA A 140 7.02 -3.47 -7.17
N ARG A 141 8.02 -4.14 -7.77
CA ARG A 141 8.36 -3.99 -9.20
C ARG A 141 7.17 -4.31 -10.10
N LYS A 142 6.42 -5.38 -9.79
CA LYS A 142 5.24 -5.75 -10.57
C LYS A 142 4.13 -4.70 -10.49
N TYR A 143 3.91 -4.15 -9.29
CA TYR A 143 2.99 -3.03 -9.09
C TYR A 143 3.41 -1.83 -9.94
N PHE A 144 4.67 -1.39 -9.85
CA PHE A 144 5.15 -0.23 -10.60
C PHE A 144 5.05 -0.42 -12.11
N GLN A 145 5.32 -1.64 -12.61
CA GLN A 145 5.15 -1.97 -14.02
C GLN A 145 3.67 -1.87 -14.45
N LEU A 146 2.76 -2.42 -13.65
CA LEU A 146 1.33 -2.45 -13.96
C LEU A 146 0.70 -1.05 -13.93
N HIS A 147 1.13 -0.23 -12.97
CA HIS A 147 0.62 1.13 -12.77
C HIS A 147 1.44 2.21 -13.49
N GLN A 148 2.46 1.81 -14.28
CA GLN A 148 3.35 2.72 -15.02
C GLN A 148 3.91 3.85 -14.15
N VAL A 149 4.42 3.50 -12.97
CA VAL A 149 4.96 4.47 -12.01
C VAL A 149 6.32 4.99 -12.48
N ASN A 150 6.45 6.31 -12.55
CA ASN A 150 7.70 7.01 -12.87
C ASN A 150 8.82 6.63 -11.88
N GLU A 151 10.06 6.53 -12.37
CA GLU A 151 11.21 6.11 -11.56
C GLU A 151 11.41 6.99 -10.32
N GLU A 152 11.24 8.31 -10.44
CA GLU A 152 11.46 9.25 -9.34
C GLU A 152 10.45 9.07 -8.19
N LEU A 153 9.27 8.51 -8.47
CA LEU A 153 8.21 8.33 -7.49
C LEU A 153 8.27 6.98 -6.76
N LYS A 154 9.06 6.02 -7.26
CA LYS A 154 9.04 4.64 -6.73
C LYS A 154 9.50 4.55 -5.29
N VAL A 155 10.58 5.25 -4.93
CA VAL A 155 11.12 5.25 -3.58
C VAL A 155 10.15 5.93 -2.61
N GLY A 156 9.59 7.08 -3.00
CA GLY A 156 8.58 7.77 -2.18
C GLY A 156 7.30 6.95 -1.98
N ILE A 157 6.82 6.23 -3.01
CA ILE A 157 5.70 5.30 -2.83
C ILE A 157 6.09 4.16 -1.90
N ALA A 158 7.29 3.58 -2.06
CA ALA A 158 7.74 2.50 -1.20
C ALA A 158 7.82 2.89 0.27
N GLU A 159 8.37 4.09 0.57
CA GLU A 159 8.46 4.68 1.91
C GLU A 159 7.10 4.65 2.63
N MET A 160 6.03 5.08 1.96
CA MET A 160 4.68 5.13 2.54
C MET A 160 4.14 3.78 3.03
N TYR A 161 4.70 2.67 2.54
CA TYR A 161 4.27 1.31 2.87
C TYR A 161 5.32 0.53 3.67
N LEU A 162 6.38 1.19 4.13
CA LEU A 162 7.29 0.63 5.13
C LEU A 162 6.65 0.69 6.52
N LYS A 163 6.88 -0.34 7.32
CA LYS A 163 6.34 -0.46 8.69
C LYS A 163 7.39 -1.03 9.64
N GLY A 164 7.26 -0.71 10.92
CA GLY A 164 8.09 -1.28 11.98
C GLY A 164 9.59 -1.04 11.75
N LYS A 165 10.40 -2.12 11.82
CA LYS A 165 11.87 -2.02 11.66
C LYS A 165 12.32 -1.50 10.29
N ALA A 166 11.51 -1.68 9.23
CA ALA A 166 11.83 -1.17 7.90
C ALA A 166 11.66 0.35 7.81
N ASP A 167 10.61 0.89 8.43
CA ASP A 167 10.34 2.33 8.49
C ASP A 167 11.46 3.07 9.24
N ILE A 168 11.86 2.55 10.40
CA ILE A 168 12.97 3.12 11.20
C ILE A 168 14.28 3.13 10.40
N TRP A 169 14.60 2.04 9.70
CA TRP A 169 15.81 1.97 8.86
C TRP A 169 15.77 2.97 7.70
N PHE A 170 14.60 3.19 7.10
CA PHE A 170 14.46 4.10 5.97
C PHE A 170 14.87 5.54 6.30
N HIS A 171 14.58 6.01 7.51
CA HIS A 171 14.99 7.35 7.95
C HIS A 171 16.52 7.53 7.92
N GLY A 172 17.28 6.52 8.34
CA GLY A 172 18.75 6.54 8.25
C GLY A 172 19.26 6.36 6.82
N PHE A 173 18.56 5.56 6.01
CA PHE A 173 18.86 5.40 4.59
C PHE A 173 18.67 6.72 3.82
N ALA A 174 17.53 7.40 3.99
CA ALA A 174 17.22 8.66 3.33
C ALA A 174 18.21 9.77 3.68
N ALA A 175 18.68 9.82 4.94
CA ALA A 175 19.71 10.77 5.36
C ALA A 175 21.09 10.51 4.70
N SER A 176 21.40 9.25 4.39
CA SER A 176 22.67 8.88 3.75
C SER A 176 22.59 8.87 2.21
N HIS A 177 21.39 8.75 1.64
CA HIS A 177 21.16 8.67 0.21
C HIS A 177 19.98 9.57 -0.23
N PRO A 178 20.15 10.90 -0.22
CA PRO A 178 19.07 11.85 -0.50
C PRO A 178 18.53 11.79 -1.94
N GLU A 179 19.35 11.31 -2.88
CA GLU A 179 18.98 11.17 -4.31
C GLU A 179 18.98 9.70 -4.74
N ALA A 180 18.70 8.77 -3.82
CA ALA A 180 18.67 7.35 -4.14
C ALA A 180 17.59 7.05 -5.19
N ASP A 181 17.99 6.40 -6.28
CA ASP A 181 17.04 5.81 -7.21
C ASP A 181 16.47 4.49 -6.64
N TRP A 182 15.50 3.93 -7.37
CA TRP A 182 14.87 2.68 -6.98
C TRP A 182 15.85 1.50 -6.87
N ASN A 183 16.93 1.48 -7.67
CA ASN A 183 17.89 0.39 -7.67
C ASN A 183 18.76 0.43 -6.42
N VAL A 184 19.29 1.61 -6.07
CA VAL A 184 20.05 1.83 -4.85
C VAL A 184 19.22 1.47 -3.62
N PHE A 185 17.95 1.93 -3.58
CA PHE A 185 17.03 1.56 -2.51
C PHE A 185 16.81 0.04 -2.41
N ALA A 186 16.55 -0.62 -3.54
CA ALA A 186 16.29 -2.05 -3.57
C ALA A 186 17.50 -2.88 -3.09
N ASP A 187 18.70 -2.50 -3.50
CA ASP A 187 19.94 -3.19 -3.14
C ASP A 187 20.25 -3.02 -1.65
N GLU A 188 20.12 -1.80 -1.12
CA GLU A 188 20.35 -1.53 0.29
C GLU A 188 19.29 -2.17 1.19
N LEU A 189 18.02 -2.17 0.76
CA LEU A 189 16.94 -2.88 1.45
C LEU A 189 17.24 -4.38 1.54
N CYS A 190 17.72 -4.97 0.45
CA CYS A 190 18.19 -6.36 0.45
C CYS A 190 19.39 -6.54 1.38
N ARG A 191 20.41 -5.68 1.30
CA ARG A 191 21.59 -5.76 2.18
C ARG A 191 21.22 -5.68 3.66
N ARG A 192 20.19 -4.92 4.01
CA ARG A 192 19.73 -4.73 5.38
C ARG A 192 18.87 -5.89 5.91
N PHE A 193 17.95 -6.40 5.08
CA PHE A 193 16.88 -7.32 5.52
C PHE A 193 16.97 -8.72 4.95
N VAL A 194 17.90 -9.00 4.03
CA VAL A 194 18.17 -10.38 3.60
C VAL A 194 18.84 -11.07 4.77
N GLU A 195 18.07 -11.84 5.50
CA GLU A 195 18.61 -12.93 6.28
C GLU A 195 19.19 -13.91 5.26
N VAL A 196 20.51 -14.15 5.30
CA VAL A 196 21.18 -15.07 4.38
C VAL A 196 20.72 -16.48 4.72
N THR A 197 19.53 -16.85 4.27
CA THR A 197 19.06 -18.23 4.31
C THR A 197 19.62 -18.92 3.07
N GLY A 198 20.35 -20.03 3.29
CA GLY A 198 21.08 -20.76 2.24
C GLY A 198 20.20 -21.23 1.06
N GLU A 199 18.88 -21.16 1.18
CA GLU A 199 17.91 -21.48 0.13
C GLU A 199 17.96 -20.50 -1.05
N GLU A 200 18.27 -19.22 -0.81
CA GLU A 200 18.41 -18.23 -1.89
C GLU A 200 19.69 -18.45 -2.71
N VAL A 201 20.74 -18.96 -2.07
CA VAL A 201 21.96 -19.42 -2.75
C VAL A 201 21.61 -20.61 -3.64
N VAL A 202 20.80 -21.57 -3.16
CA VAL A 202 20.37 -22.73 -3.98
C VAL A 202 19.47 -22.30 -5.15
N GLU A 203 18.59 -21.30 -5.00
CA GLU A 203 17.78 -20.78 -6.11
C GLU A 203 18.64 -20.02 -7.14
N ILE A 204 19.64 -19.26 -6.69
CA ILE A 204 20.64 -18.61 -7.56
C ILE A 204 21.50 -19.67 -8.26
N PHE A 205 21.99 -20.71 -7.56
CA PHE A 205 22.74 -21.83 -8.14
C PHE A 205 21.88 -22.68 -9.09
N SER A 206 20.59 -22.87 -8.80
CA SER A 206 19.67 -23.61 -9.67
C SER A 206 19.32 -22.81 -10.92
N LYS A 207 19.18 -21.48 -10.80
CA LYS A 207 19.04 -20.58 -11.95
C LYS A 207 20.35 -20.47 -12.75
N LEU A 208 21.50 -20.41 -12.10
CA LEU A 208 22.82 -20.50 -12.74
C LEU A 208 23.02 -21.84 -13.47
N ARG A 209 22.48 -22.96 -12.94
CA ARG A 209 22.42 -24.24 -13.64
C ARG A 209 21.42 -24.27 -14.81
N GLN A 210 20.42 -23.39 -14.85
CA GLN A 210 19.44 -23.29 -15.94
C GLN A 210 19.84 -22.30 -17.04
N PHE A 211 20.92 -21.51 -16.86
CA PHE A 211 21.54 -20.68 -17.90
C PHE A 211 22.72 -21.37 -18.63
N GLY A 212 22.86 -22.70 -18.49
CA GLY A 212 23.35 -23.52 -19.60
C GLY A 212 22.21 -23.68 -20.60
N THR A 213 22.04 -22.68 -21.46
CA THR A 213 21.00 -22.65 -22.49
C THR A 213 21.02 -23.97 -23.28
N ILE A 214 19.87 -24.50 -23.72
CA ILE A 214 19.81 -25.58 -24.75
C ILE A 214 20.60 -25.20 -26.01
N SER A 215 20.77 -23.89 -26.21
CA SER A 215 21.63 -23.26 -27.20
C SER A 215 23.11 -23.50 -26.98
N GLU A 216 23.57 -23.99 -25.82
CA GLU A 216 24.79 -24.81 -25.63
C GLU A 216 24.58 -26.22 -26.20
N TYR A 217 24.14 -26.24 -27.46
CA TYR A 217 25.01 -26.38 -28.63
C TYR A 217 25.19 -27.88 -28.88
N GLN A 218 24.21 -28.60 -29.42
CA GLN A 218 23.94 -28.70 -30.88
C GLN A 218 25.16 -28.71 -31.82
N GLU A 219 26.27 -28.04 -31.49
CA GLU A 219 27.59 -28.31 -32.09
C GLU A 219 28.18 -29.65 -31.65
N LYS A 220 27.90 -30.10 -30.41
CA LYS A 220 28.40 -31.41 -29.93
C LYS A 220 27.65 -32.63 -30.49
N LEU A 221 26.63 -32.39 -31.31
CA LEU A 221 25.85 -33.42 -32.02
C LEU A 221 26.19 -33.49 -33.52
N LYS A 222 27.18 -32.71 -34.02
CA LYS A 222 27.55 -32.66 -35.45
C LYS A 222 29.05 -32.70 -35.77
N SER A 223 29.93 -33.06 -34.83
CA SER A 223 31.33 -33.36 -35.15
C SER A 223 31.84 -34.61 -34.48
#